data_AF-A0A183A6P8-F1
#
_entry.id   AF-A0A183A6P8-F1
#
_cell.length_a   1.000
_cell.length_b   1.000
_cell.length_c   1.000
_cell.angle_alpha   90.00
_cell.angle_beta   90.00
_cell.angle_gamma   90.00
#
_symmetry.space_group_name_H-M   'P 1'
#
loop_
_entity.id
_entity.type
_entity.pdbx_description
1 polymer ?
#
loop_
_entity_poly.entity_id
_entity_poly.type
_entity_poly.pdbx_seq_one_letter_code
_entity_poly.pdbx_strand_id
1 'polypeptide(L)' 'MEQHPHLSGPPMPSIHPCRQAEVMRKLIGAVAEGGAELAVHQYLMIFLKFVQAVIPTIEYDYTRSFSMS' A
#
# COMPACT_ATOMS: atom_id res chain seq x y z
N MET A 1 17.02 -8.70 2.51
CA MET A 1 16.25 -9.45 3.52
C MET A 1 16.74 -9.00 4.88
N GLU A 2 15.83 -8.78 5.81
CA GLU A 2 16.13 -8.24 7.14
C GLU A 2 15.36 -8.98 8.23
N GLN A 3 15.81 -8.89 9.47
CA GLN A 3 15.12 -9.50 10.60
C GLN A 3 13.84 -8.70 10.90
N HIS A 4 12.72 -9.40 11.08
CA HIS A 4 11.47 -8.76 11.41
C HIS A 4 11.53 -8.13 12.81
N PRO A 5 11.11 -6.86 12.97
CA PRO A 5 11.26 -6.14 14.24
C PRO A 5 10.46 -6.74 15.41
N HIS A 6 9.41 -7.51 15.13
CA HIS A 6 8.51 -8.07 16.14
C HIS A 6 8.40 -9.60 16.11
N LEU A 7 9.12 -10.29 15.22
CA LEU A 7 9.04 -11.74 15.09
C LEU A 7 10.44 -12.34 15.15
N SER A 8 10.61 -13.38 15.97
CA SER A 8 11.78 -14.23 15.92
C SER A 8 11.68 -15.17 14.72
N GLY A 9 12.79 -15.41 14.04
CA GLY A 9 12.81 -16.28 12.87
C GLY A 9 13.88 -15.91 11.85
N PRO A 10 13.86 -16.57 10.69
CA PRO A 10 14.77 -16.26 9.60
C PRO A 10 14.51 -14.85 9.04
N PRO A 11 15.53 -14.20 8.43
CA PRO A 11 15.36 -12.92 7.75
C PRO A 11 14.28 -12.99 6.67
N MET A 12 13.43 -11.96 6.60
CA MET A 12 12.33 -11.86 5.66
C MET A 12 12.60 -10.81 4.57
N PRO A 13 12.01 -10.96 3.37
CA PRO A 13 11.96 -9.87 2.41
C PRO A 13 11.05 -8.75 2.95
N SER A 14 11.45 -7.50 2.71
CA SER A 14 10.71 -6.31 3.13
C SER A 14 10.69 -5.28 2.01
N ILE A 15 9.64 -4.46 1.98
CA ILE A 15 9.56 -3.27 1.12
C ILE A 15 10.02 -2.09 1.97
N HIS A 16 11.14 -1.46 1.59
CA HIS A 16 11.70 -0.36 2.35
C HIS A 16 10.83 0.91 2.24
N PRO A 17 10.56 1.63 3.35
CA PRO A 17 9.55 2.70 3.37
C PRO A 17 10.01 4.06 2.80
N CYS A 18 11.29 4.24 2.45
CA CYS A 18 11.87 5.54 2.11
C CYS A 18 11.14 6.32 1.00
N ARG A 19 10.47 5.63 0.07
CA ARG A 19 9.68 6.25 -1.02
C ARG A 19 8.18 6.06 -0.86
N GLN A 20 7.74 5.34 0.16
CA GLN A 20 6.34 5.03 0.38
C GLN A 20 5.50 6.30 0.56
N ALA A 21 5.97 7.28 1.33
CA ALA A 21 5.25 8.54 1.53
C ALA A 21 5.04 9.32 0.21
N GLU A 22 6.05 9.33 -0.67
CA GLU A 22 5.97 10.01 -1.97
C GLU A 22 4.94 9.33 -2.89
N VAL A 23 4.95 7.99 -2.93
CA VAL A 23 4.01 7.21 -3.74
C VAL A 23 2.58 7.33 -3.19
N MET A 24 2.41 7.22 -1.88
CA MET A 24 1.09 7.35 -1.24
C MET A 24 0.47 8.73 -1.47
N ARG A 25 1.29 9.80 -1.45
CA ARG A 25 0.79 11.15 -1.78
C ARG A 25 0.24 11.22 -3.21
N LYS A 26 0.93 10.61 -4.19
CA LYS A 26 0.48 10.58 -5.59
C LYS A 26 -0.81 9.77 -5.75
N LEU A 27 -0.88 8.60 -5.10
CA LEU A 27 -2.08 7.75 -5.12
C LEU A 27 -3.29 8.44 -4.50
N ILE A 28 -3.12 9.07 -3.33
CA ILE A 28 -4.19 9.84 -2.67
C ILE A 28 -4.63 11.01 -3.55
N GLY A 29 -3.70 11.72 -4.19
CA GLY A 29 -4.00 12.79 -5.15
C GLY A 29 -4.86 12.30 -6.31
N ALA A 30 -4.46 11.22 -6.97
CA ALA A 30 -5.23 10.63 -8.08
C ALA A 30 -6.64 10.19 -7.66
N VAL A 31 -6.78 9.60 -6.47
CA VAL A 31 -8.10 9.21 -5.94
C VAL A 31 -8.97 10.43 -5.61
N ALA A 32 -8.38 11.50 -5.08
CA ALA A 32 -9.08 12.75 -4.80
C ALA A 32 -9.51 13.48 -6.09
N GLU A 33 -8.67 13.48 -7.13
CA GLU A 33 -9.01 13.99 -8.47
C GLU A 33 -10.18 13.23 -9.10
N GLY A 34 -10.30 11.93 -8.81
CA GLY A 34 -11.45 11.09 -9.15
C GLY A 34 -12.73 11.37 -8.35
N GLY A 35 -12.74 12.40 -7.49
CA GLY A 35 -13.89 12.83 -6.70
C GLY A 35 -14.14 12.01 -5.44
N ALA A 36 -13.22 11.15 -5.04
CA ALA A 36 -13.36 10.36 -3.81
C ALA A 36 -12.74 11.08 -2.62
N GLU A 37 -13.51 11.27 -1.55
CA GLU A 37 -12.98 11.72 -0.27
C GLU A 37 -12.34 10.57 0.50
N LEU A 38 -11.08 10.77 0.90
CA LEU A 38 -10.30 9.79 1.64
C LEU A 38 -10.09 10.22 3.09
N ALA A 39 -10.63 9.45 4.02
CA ALA A 39 -10.36 9.57 5.43
C ALA A 39 -9.13 8.74 5.84
N VAL A 40 -8.47 9.12 6.94
CA VAL A 40 -7.22 8.47 7.40
C VAL A 40 -7.38 6.96 7.62
N HIS A 41 -8.55 6.49 8.06
CA HIS A 41 -8.83 5.07 8.27
C HIS A 41 -8.82 4.25 6.97
N GLN A 42 -8.90 4.89 5.79
CA GLN A 42 -8.83 4.23 4.48
C GLN A 42 -7.39 4.10 3.96
N TYR A 43 -6.40 4.67 4.66
CA TYR A 43 -5.00 4.65 4.23
C TYR A 43 -4.47 3.24 3.96
N LEU A 44 -4.77 2.28 4.84
CA LEU A 44 -4.29 0.90 4.68
C LEU A 44 -4.88 0.22 3.44
N MET A 45 -6.10 0.56 3.03
CA MET A 45 -6.69 0.00 1.80
C MET A 45 -5.94 0.48 0.55
N ILE A 46 -5.53 1.75 0.54
CA ILE A 46 -4.71 2.32 -0.54
C ILE A 46 -3.29 1.74 -0.50
N PHE A 47 -2.75 1.54 0.71
CA PHE A 47 -1.44 0.94 0.89
C PHE A 47 -1.41 -0.50 0.36
N LEU A 48 -2.45 -1.30 0.59
CA LEU A 48 -2.54 -2.66 0.03
C LEU A 48 -2.54 -2.66 -1.51
N LYS A 49 -3.16 -1.67 -2.15
CA LYS A 49 -3.07 -1.50 -3.62
C LYS A 49 -1.65 -1.20 -4.09
N PHE A 50 -0.94 -0.36 -3.36
CA PHE A 50 0.48 -0.14 -3.61
C PHE A 50 1.28 -1.44 -3.49
N VAL A 51 1.05 -2.23 -2.43
CA VAL A 51 1.75 -3.52 -2.25
C VAL A 51 1.43 -4.49 -3.40
N GLN A 52 0.17 -4.59 -3.84
CA GLN A 52 -0.19 -5.40 -5.01
C GLN A 52 0.50 -4.93 -6.30
N ALA A 53 0.67 -3.62 -6.51
CA ALA A 53 1.41 -3.11 -7.65
C ALA A 53 2.91 -3.50 -7.61
N VAL A 54 3.49 -3.61 -6.40
CA VAL A 54 4.88 -4.04 -6.19
C VAL A 54 5.01 -5.56 -6.30
N ILE A 55 4.01 -6.32 -5.83
CA ILE A 55 4.00 -7.79 -5.82
C ILE A 55 2.71 -8.29 -6.49
N PRO A 56 2.63 -8.25 -7.83
CA PRO A 56 1.39 -8.47 -8.57
C PRO A 56 0.88 -9.91 -8.54
N THR A 57 1.73 -10.86 -8.16
CA THR A 57 1.41 -12.29 -8.11
C THR A 57 0.78 -12.70 -6.79
N ILE A 58 0.72 -11.81 -5.79
CA ILE A 58 0.03 -12.07 -4.53
C ILE A 58 -1.34 -11.41 -4.59
N GLU A 59 -2.38 -12.21 -4.32
CA GLU A 59 -3.75 -11.72 -4.22
C GLU A 59 -3.96 -11.09 -2.84
N TYR A 60 -4.13 -9.77 -2.83
CA TYR A 60 -4.49 -9.02 -1.63
C TYR A 60 -5.99 -8.76 -1.64
N ASP A 61 -6.68 -9.13 -0.56
CA ASP A 61 -8.07 -8.75 -0.38
C ASP A 61 -8.15 -7.31 0.14
N TYR A 62 -8.72 -6.42 -0.68
CA TYR A 62 -9.15 -5.10 -0.27
C TYR A 62 -10.62 -4.93 -0.68
N THR A 63 -11.51 -4.96 0.32
CA THR A 63 -12.97 -4.94 0.20
C THR A 63 -13.59 -3.69 -0.44
N ARG A 64 -12.78 -2.79 -1.04
CA ARG A 64 -13.24 -1.59 -1.76
C ARG A 64 -12.61 -1.47 -3.14
N SER A 65 -13.45 -1.55 -4.18
CA SER A 65 -13.08 -1.33 -5.57
C SER A 65 -12.82 0.15 -5.87
N PHE A 66 -11.66 0.70 -5.48
CA PHE A 66 -11.22 2.00 -5.98
C PHE A 66 -10.66 1.83 -7.41
N SER A 67 -11.35 2.28 -8.45
CA SER A 67 -10.78 2.30 -9.80
C SER A 67 -9.66 3.35 -9.86
N MET A 68 -8.42 2.92 -10.05
CA MET A 68 -7.34 3.81 -10.49
C MET A 68 -7.46 3.92 -12.00
N SER A 69 -8.20 4.93 -12.47
CA SER A 69 -8.25 5.32 -13.88
C SER A 69 -7.14 6.32 -14.18
#